data_AF-A0A1U7GLK8-F1
#
_entry.id   AF-A0A1U7GLK8-F1
#
_cell.length_a   1.000
_cell.length_b   1.000
_cell.length_c   1.000
_cell.angle_alpha   90.00
_cell.angle_beta   90.00
_cell.angle_gamma   90.00
#
_symmetry.space_group_name_H-M   'P 1'
#
loop_
_entity.id
_entity.type
_entity.pdbx_description
1 polymer ?
#
loop_
_entity_poly.entity_id
_entity_poly.type
_entity_poly.pdbx_seq_one_letter_code
_entity_poly.pdbx_strand_id
1 'polypeptide(L)'
;MSEIDPSQLEGDMIPQGKYKPARELKELHEDSDLDVRGVLFNTAVLMALCVATFFAIGLVMGQFKAKEEELDKLALSNRFHADPAPPAPVLQPDPAGETRAVVEAAKARLGSYGWNDAEKKSAHIPIERAMAILAERGLPDVGKVDEFHPAPGSSGVPKIGVPGQAAPAAEPKPAEAPKAEAKP
;
A
#
# COMPACT_ATOMS: atom_id res chain seq x y z
N MET A 1 64.29 26.23 20.86
CA MET A 1 64.60 25.90 19.46
C MET A 1 65.68 24.84 19.47
N SER A 2 65.27 23.58 19.35
CA SER A 2 66.16 22.42 19.30
C SER A 2 66.92 22.44 17.97
N GLU A 3 68.24 22.54 18.06
CA GLU A 3 69.17 22.25 16.96
C GLU A 3 68.81 20.90 16.34
N ILE A 4 68.63 20.87 15.02
CA ILE A 4 68.39 19.64 14.27
C ILE A 4 69.73 18.91 14.17
N ASP A 5 69.81 17.72 14.78
CA ASP A 5 71.00 16.88 14.76
C ASP A 5 71.21 16.29 13.34
N PRO A 6 72.31 16.63 12.64
CA PRO A 6 72.58 16.15 11.29
C PRO A 6 72.81 14.64 11.21
N SER A 7 73.09 13.96 12.33
CA SER A 7 73.22 12.49 12.37
C SER A 7 71.87 11.76 12.30
N GLN A 8 70.76 12.47 12.51
CA GLN A 8 69.40 11.92 12.37
C GLN A 8 68.82 12.16 10.95
N LEU A 9 69.56 12.86 10.09
CA LEU A 9 69.21 13.15 8.68
C LEU A 9 69.86 12.19 7.68
N GLU A 10 70.67 11.24 8.15
CA GLU A 10 71.21 10.14 7.35
C GLU A 10 70.12 9.08 7.18
N GLY A 11 69.12 9.43 6.39
CA GLY A 11 68.11 8.49 5.91
C GLY A 11 68.81 7.27 5.31
N ASP A 12 68.37 6.10 5.78
CA ASP A 12 68.74 4.76 5.35
C ASP A 12 69.15 4.70 3.86
N MET A 13 70.44 4.92 3.60
CA MET A 13 71.06 4.77 2.28
C MET A 13 71.55 3.33 2.07
N ILE A 14 70.91 2.35 2.70
CA ILE A 14 71.11 0.95 2.35
C ILE A 14 70.29 0.71 1.08
N PRO A 15 70.92 0.42 -0.07
CA PRO A 15 70.17 0.07 -1.27
C PRO A 15 69.32 -1.17 -0.95
N GLN A 16 68.01 -1.03 -1.00
CA GLN A 16 67.02 -2.08 -0.73
C GLN A 16 67.03 -3.21 -1.80
N GLY A 17 68.03 -3.25 -2.68
CA GLY A 17 68.15 -4.20 -3.78
C GLY A 17 69.55 -4.82 -3.81
N LYS A 18 69.60 -6.14 -3.97
CA LYS A 18 70.86 -6.83 -4.33
C LYS A 18 71.21 -6.43 -5.76
N TYR A 19 72.46 -6.01 -5.99
CA TYR A 19 72.95 -5.76 -7.34
C TYR A 19 72.83 -7.04 -8.17
N LYS A 20 71.98 -6.98 -9.20
CA LYS A 20 71.82 -8.03 -10.19
C LYS A 20 72.61 -7.61 -11.44
N PRO A 21 73.53 -8.46 -11.95
CA PRO A 21 74.30 -8.11 -13.13
C PRO A 21 73.37 -7.85 -14.32
N ALA A 22 73.76 -6.94 -15.21
CA ALA A 22 72.94 -6.49 -16.34
C ALA A 22 72.43 -7.62 -17.27
N ARG A 23 73.10 -8.78 -17.26
CA ARG A 23 72.66 -9.98 -17.98
C ARG A 23 71.41 -10.61 -17.36
N GLU A 24 71.34 -10.68 -16.02
CA GLU A 24 70.22 -11.25 -15.28
C GLU A 24 68.99 -10.33 -15.36
N LEU A 25 69.21 -9.01 -15.38
CA LEU A 25 68.15 -8.01 -15.57
C LEU A 25 67.48 -8.09 -16.95
N LYS A 26 68.21 -8.55 -17.99
CA LYS A 26 67.65 -8.77 -19.33
C LYS A 26 66.80 -10.03 -19.40
N GLU A 27 67.17 -11.08 -18.65
CA GLU A 27 66.38 -12.32 -18.59
C GLU A 27 65.13 -12.18 -17.69
N LEU A 28 65.16 -11.25 -16.74
CA LEU A 28 64.02 -10.91 -15.87
C LEU A 28 63.06 -9.87 -16.49
N HIS A 29 63.36 -9.35 -17.68
CA HIS A 29 62.50 -8.38 -18.37
C HIS A 29 61.37 -9.14 -19.09
N GLU A 30 60.13 -8.90 -18.69
CA GLU A 30 58.97 -9.49 -19.34
C GLU A 30 58.69 -8.75 -20.66
N ASP A 31 59.05 -9.36 -21.79
CA ASP A 31 58.88 -8.77 -23.13
C ASP A 31 57.40 -8.74 -23.61
N SER A 32 56.48 -9.30 -22.83
CA SER A 32 55.03 -9.27 -23.10
C SER A 32 54.38 -8.13 -22.32
N ASP A 33 54.68 -6.91 -22.77
CA ASP A 33 53.96 -5.73 -22.33
C ASP A 33 52.52 -5.82 -22.87
N LEU A 34 51.54 -5.85 -21.95
CA LEU A 34 50.08 -5.86 -22.12
C LEU A 34 49.54 -6.16 -23.53
N ASP A 35 48.67 -7.18 -23.69
CA ASP A 35 48.01 -7.49 -24.97
C ASP A 35 47.11 -6.32 -25.45
N VAL A 36 47.72 -5.39 -26.20
CA VAL A 36 47.09 -4.18 -26.73
C VAL A 36 45.91 -4.54 -27.64
N ARG A 37 46.01 -5.66 -28.36
CA ARG A 37 44.96 -6.12 -29.26
C ARG A 37 43.75 -6.62 -28.48
N GLY A 38 43.98 -7.39 -27.41
CA GLY A 38 42.94 -7.83 -26.48
C GLY A 38 42.25 -6.65 -25.79
N VAL A 39 43.03 -5.66 -25.33
CA VAL A 39 42.49 -4.44 -24.70
C VAL A 39 41.66 -3.61 -25.68
N LEU A 40 42.14 -3.41 -26.92
CA LEU A 40 41.40 -2.68 -27.96
C LEU A 40 40.10 -3.40 -28.35
N PHE A 41 40.13 -4.72 -28.46
CA PHE A 41 38.92 -5.49 -28.76
C PHE A 41 37.89 -5.38 -27.63
N ASN A 42 38.32 -5.59 -26.38
CA ASN A 42 37.42 -5.52 -25.23
C ASN A 42 36.81 -4.11 -25.06
N THR A 43 37.63 -3.06 -25.21
CA THR A 43 37.16 -1.67 -25.16
C THR A 43 36.18 -1.35 -26.28
N ALA A 44 36.42 -1.82 -27.50
CA ALA A 44 35.48 -1.67 -28.61
C ALA A 44 34.15 -2.40 -28.34
N VAL A 45 34.20 -3.61 -27.77
CA VAL A 45 32.99 -4.37 -27.39
C VAL A 45 32.20 -3.65 -26.30
N LEU A 46 32.86 -3.14 -25.25
CA LEU A 46 32.21 -2.36 -24.20
C LEU A 46 31.57 -1.09 -24.75
N MET A 47 32.26 -0.38 -25.64
CA MET A 47 31.73 0.82 -26.27
C MET A 47 30.50 0.49 -27.14
N ALA A 48 30.57 -0.60 -27.91
CA ALA A 48 29.44 -1.07 -28.72
C ALA A 48 28.23 -1.46 -27.84
N LEU A 49 28.46 -2.12 -26.70
CA LEU A 49 27.41 -2.46 -25.73
C LEU A 49 26.75 -1.21 -25.18
N CYS A 50 27.53 -0.22 -24.72
CA CYS A 50 27.00 1.05 -24.24
C CYS A 50 26.13 1.74 -25.31
N VAL A 51 26.62 1.82 -26.55
CA VAL A 51 25.85 2.40 -27.67
C VAL A 51 24.56 1.62 -27.91
N ALA A 52 24.60 0.28 -27.90
CA ALA A 52 23.42 -0.56 -28.06
C ALA A 52 22.40 -0.35 -26.93
N THR A 53 22.85 -0.20 -25.68
CA THR A 53 21.99 0.08 -24.53
C THR A 53 21.33 1.45 -24.67
N PHE A 54 22.09 2.51 -25.00
CA PHE A 54 21.52 3.83 -25.24
C PHE A 54 20.53 3.83 -26.41
N PHE A 55 20.84 3.09 -27.48
CA PHE A 55 19.93 2.93 -28.61
C PHE A 55 18.63 2.23 -28.23
N ALA A 56 18.70 1.13 -27.47
CA ALA A 56 17.53 0.41 -26.99
C ALA A 56 16.67 1.26 -26.06
N ILE A 57 17.27 1.99 -25.11
CA ILE A 57 16.57 2.94 -24.24
C ILE A 57 15.92 4.04 -25.08
N GLY A 58 16.63 4.59 -26.07
CA GLY A 58 16.11 5.60 -26.98
C GLY A 58 14.90 5.11 -27.78
N LEU A 59 14.94 3.88 -28.28
CA LEU A 59 13.84 3.24 -29.00
C LEU A 59 12.63 3.07 -28.08
N VAL A 60 12.83 2.50 -26.88
CA VAL A 60 11.77 2.27 -25.90
C VAL A 60 11.15 3.59 -25.43
N MET A 61 11.96 4.61 -25.11
CA MET A 61 11.49 5.96 -24.77
C MET A 61 10.73 6.62 -25.93
N GLY A 62 11.16 6.42 -27.18
CA GLY A 62 10.44 6.92 -28.36
C GLY A 62 9.05 6.30 -28.51
N GLN A 63 8.94 4.98 -28.30
CA GLN A 63 7.65 4.27 -28.30
C GLN A 63 6.73 4.75 -27.17
N PHE A 64 7.27 4.98 -25.97
CA PHE A 64 6.49 5.52 -24.85
C PHE A 64 6.05 6.95 -25.09
N LYS A 65 6.92 7.83 -25.59
CA LYS A 65 6.56 9.22 -25.92
C LYS A 65 5.44 9.31 -26.94
N ALA A 66 5.45 8.48 -27.99
CA ALA A 66 4.38 8.45 -28.99
C ALA A 66 3.02 8.06 -28.38
N LYS A 67 3.00 7.05 -27.50
CA LYS A 67 1.79 6.64 -26.77
C LYS A 67 1.34 7.67 -25.76
N GLU A 68 2.28 8.32 -25.08
CA GLU A 68 1.99 9.36 -24.11
C GLU A 68 1.45 10.61 -24.79
N GLU A 69 1.93 11.00 -25.97
CA GLU A 69 1.37 12.11 -26.75
C GLU A 69 -0.08 11.83 -27.20
N GLU A 70 -0.38 10.59 -27.59
CA GLU A 70 -1.75 10.14 -27.90
C GLU A 70 -2.65 10.19 -26.65
N LEU A 71 -2.14 9.67 -25.52
CA LEU A 71 -2.84 9.71 -24.24
C LEU A 71 -3.00 11.12 -23.68
N ASP A 72 -2.05 12.04 -23.88
CA ASP A 72 -2.11 13.43 -23.40
C ASP A 72 -3.09 14.26 -24.25
N LYS A 73 -3.18 13.98 -25.55
CA LYS A 73 -4.27 14.48 -26.42
C LYS A 73 -5.65 14.03 -25.92
N LEU A 74 -5.78 12.79 -25.47
CA LEU A 74 -7.00 12.30 -24.80
C LEU A 74 -7.16 12.90 -23.39
N ALA A 75 -6.08 13.05 -22.63
CA ALA A 75 -6.09 13.52 -21.25
C ALA A 75 -6.38 15.02 -21.12
N LEU A 76 -6.25 15.81 -22.20
CA LEU A 76 -6.75 17.19 -22.23
C LEU A 76 -8.27 17.26 -21.94
N SER A 77 -9.02 16.18 -22.20
CA SER A 77 -10.42 16.05 -21.78
C SER A 77 -10.62 15.77 -20.28
N ASN A 78 -9.62 15.18 -19.62
CA ASN A 78 -9.65 14.84 -18.20
C ASN A 78 -9.01 15.89 -17.29
N ARG A 79 -8.30 16.90 -17.85
CA ARG A 79 -7.69 17.98 -17.05
C ARG A 79 -8.69 19.03 -16.55
N PHE A 80 -9.95 18.97 -17.00
CA PHE A 80 -11.04 19.86 -16.54
C PHE A 80 -12.38 19.15 -16.27
N HIS A 81 -12.33 17.94 -15.72
CA HIS A 81 -13.41 17.51 -14.83
C HIS A 81 -12.78 17.19 -13.46
N ALA A 82 -12.21 18.21 -12.83
CA ALA A 82 -12.45 18.30 -11.40
C ALA A 82 -13.96 18.36 -11.30
N ASP A 83 -14.61 17.27 -10.88
CA ASP A 83 -16.02 17.32 -10.56
C ASP A 83 -16.24 18.59 -9.75
N PRO A 84 -17.21 19.45 -10.13
CA PRO A 84 -17.45 20.68 -9.40
C PRO A 84 -17.52 20.31 -7.92
N ALA A 85 -16.77 21.03 -7.09
CA ALA A 85 -16.76 20.79 -5.65
C ALA A 85 -18.22 20.65 -5.21
N PRO A 86 -18.57 19.58 -4.44
CA PRO A 86 -19.95 19.35 -4.07
C PRO A 86 -20.51 20.64 -3.48
N PRO A 87 -21.75 21.02 -3.83
CA PRO A 87 -22.32 22.26 -3.36
C PRO A 87 -22.17 22.33 -1.84
N ALA A 88 -21.86 23.52 -1.33
CA ALA A 88 -21.71 23.72 0.10
C ALA A 88 -22.96 23.18 0.82
N PRO A 89 -22.81 22.52 1.99
CA PRO A 89 -23.95 22.00 2.74
C PRO A 89 -24.92 23.15 3.01
N VAL A 90 -26.14 23.02 2.48
CA VAL A 90 -27.20 24.01 2.70
C VAL A 90 -27.84 23.78 4.05
N LEU A 91 -28.17 24.86 4.75
CA LEU A 91 -28.99 24.77 5.96
C LEU A 91 -30.41 24.33 5.57
N GLN A 92 -30.97 23.41 6.35
CA GLN A 92 -32.37 23.00 6.21
C GLN A 92 -33.27 24.25 6.36
N PRO A 93 -34.17 24.52 5.40
CA PRO A 93 -34.92 25.77 5.33
C PRO A 93 -35.94 25.93 6.46
N ASP A 94 -36.61 24.85 6.89
CA ASP A 94 -37.54 24.84 8.03
C ASP A 94 -37.43 23.53 8.81
N PRO A 95 -36.48 23.42 9.74
CA PRO A 95 -36.32 22.20 10.53
C PRO A 95 -37.54 21.90 11.42
N ALA A 96 -38.29 22.91 11.85
CA ALA A 96 -39.42 22.73 12.75
C ALA A 96 -40.65 22.15 12.02
N GLY A 97 -40.95 22.69 10.83
CA GLY A 97 -42.02 22.19 9.97
C GLY A 97 -41.76 20.78 9.49
N GLU A 98 -40.54 20.49 9.03
CA GLU A 98 -40.15 19.15 8.60
C GLU A 98 -40.21 18.13 9.75
N THR A 99 -39.74 18.50 10.94
CA THR A 99 -39.86 17.63 12.13
C THR A 99 -41.32 17.34 12.47
N ARG A 100 -42.20 18.34 12.41
CA ARG A 100 -43.63 18.14 12.66
C ARG A 100 -44.24 17.18 11.64
N ALA A 101 -43.93 17.34 10.36
CA ALA A 101 -44.45 16.47 9.30
C ALA A 101 -44.04 15.00 9.51
N VAL A 102 -42.77 14.76 9.87
CA VAL A 102 -42.26 13.41 10.20
C VAL A 102 -43.01 12.82 11.40
N VAL A 103 -43.20 13.61 12.46
CA VAL A 103 -43.91 13.16 13.66
C VAL A 103 -45.38 12.86 13.36
N GLU A 104 -46.05 13.67 12.56
CA GLU A 104 -47.44 13.46 12.17
C GLU A 104 -47.62 12.21 11.31
N ALA A 105 -46.75 12.00 10.33
CA ALA A 105 -46.75 10.78 9.51
C ALA A 105 -46.50 9.52 10.37
N ALA A 106 -45.56 9.58 11.32
CA ALA A 106 -45.30 8.49 12.24
C ALA A 106 -46.51 8.18 13.14
N LYS A 107 -47.16 9.21 13.70
CA LYS A 107 -48.38 9.07 14.50
C LYS A 107 -49.52 8.45 13.70
N ALA A 108 -49.73 8.90 12.46
CA ALA A 108 -50.76 8.35 11.59
C ALA A 108 -50.54 6.86 11.33
N ARG A 109 -49.30 6.45 11.02
CA ARG A 109 -48.95 5.04 10.83
C ARG A 109 -49.16 4.23 12.11
N LEU A 110 -48.70 4.71 13.26
CA LEU A 110 -48.83 4.03 14.55
C LEU A 110 -50.28 3.89 15.03
N GLY A 111 -51.15 4.84 14.69
CA GLY A 111 -52.57 4.83 15.08
C GLY A 111 -53.49 4.07 14.12
N SER A 112 -52.95 3.45 13.07
CA SER A 112 -53.75 2.82 12.01
C SER A 112 -53.37 1.35 11.79
N TYR A 113 -54.25 0.65 11.06
CA TYR A 113 -53.95 -0.67 10.52
C TYR A 113 -53.30 -0.52 9.16
N GLY A 114 -52.37 -1.41 8.84
CA GLY A 114 -51.82 -1.46 7.49
C GLY A 114 -50.84 -2.60 7.29
N TRP A 115 -50.37 -2.75 6.05
CA TRP A 115 -49.34 -3.73 5.71
C TRP A 115 -47.95 -3.15 5.96
N ASN A 116 -47.06 -3.95 6.52
CA ASN A 116 -45.62 -3.66 6.52
C ASN A 116 -44.97 -4.28 5.28
N ASP A 117 -45.34 -5.52 4.97
CA ASP A 117 -44.92 -6.26 3.77
C ASP A 117 -46.06 -7.23 3.41
N ALA A 118 -46.83 -6.89 2.38
CA ALA A 118 -48.00 -7.66 1.98
C ALA A 118 -47.63 -9.03 1.38
N GLU A 119 -46.49 -9.12 0.70
CA GLU A 119 -46.01 -10.37 0.08
C GLU A 119 -45.63 -11.39 1.17
N LYS A 120 -44.97 -10.92 2.22
CA LYS A 120 -44.63 -11.74 3.40
C LYS A 120 -45.75 -11.84 4.42
N LYS A 121 -46.95 -11.33 4.10
CA LYS A 121 -48.13 -11.32 4.98
C LYS A 121 -47.85 -10.70 6.37
N SER A 122 -47.00 -9.68 6.42
CA SER A 122 -46.68 -8.94 7.63
C SER A 122 -47.50 -7.64 7.69
N ALA A 123 -48.37 -7.52 8.69
CA ALA A 123 -49.20 -6.33 8.92
C ALA A 123 -48.89 -5.70 10.29
N HIS A 124 -49.13 -4.39 10.41
CA HIS A 124 -49.15 -3.68 11.69
C HIS A 124 -50.59 -3.40 12.14
N ILE A 125 -50.75 -3.30 13.45
CA ILE A 125 -51.98 -2.92 14.13
C ILE A 125 -51.74 -1.60 14.87
N PRO A 126 -52.79 -0.82 15.20
CA PRO A 126 -52.67 0.38 16.01
C PRO A 126 -51.93 0.09 17.32
N ILE A 127 -51.05 1.00 17.73
CA ILE A 127 -50.15 0.79 18.86
C ILE A 127 -50.91 0.58 20.17
N GLU A 128 -52.04 1.26 20.37
CA GLU A 128 -52.91 1.05 21.54
C GLU A 128 -53.44 -0.38 21.59
N ARG A 129 -53.80 -0.96 20.44
CA ARG A 129 -54.25 -2.35 20.35
C ARG A 129 -53.10 -3.33 20.56
N ALA A 130 -51.92 -3.03 20.04
CA ALA A 130 -50.72 -3.83 20.29
C ALA A 130 -50.38 -3.87 21.78
N MET A 131 -50.39 -2.72 22.46
CA MET A 131 -50.16 -2.64 23.90
C MET A 131 -51.20 -3.42 24.70
N ALA A 132 -52.48 -3.33 24.33
CA ALA A 132 -53.54 -4.10 24.99
C ALA A 132 -53.33 -5.61 24.85
N ILE A 133 -53.01 -6.10 23.64
CA ILE A 133 -52.74 -7.52 23.40
C ILE A 133 -51.50 -7.98 24.19
N LEU A 134 -50.46 -7.14 24.26
CA LEU A 134 -49.24 -7.44 25.00
C LEU A 134 -49.50 -7.49 26.51
N ALA A 135 -50.34 -6.60 27.03
CA ALA A 135 -50.75 -6.61 28.44
C ALA A 135 -51.58 -7.86 28.78
N GLU A 136 -52.45 -8.31 27.87
CA GLU A 136 -53.27 -9.51 28.06
C GLU A 136 -52.45 -10.81 27.96
N ARG A 137 -51.52 -10.90 27.00
CA ARG A 137 -50.77 -12.13 26.69
C ARG A 137 -49.40 -12.23 27.36
N GLY A 138 -48.89 -11.12 27.91
CA GLY A 138 -47.50 -11.02 28.37
C GLY A 138 -46.51 -10.88 27.21
N LEU A 139 -45.22 -10.72 27.54
CA LEU A 139 -44.16 -10.58 26.55
C LEU A 139 -43.98 -11.92 25.79
N PRO A 140 -43.96 -11.92 24.44
CA PRO A 140 -43.69 -13.14 23.70
C PRO A 140 -42.25 -13.63 23.94
N ASP A 141 -42.06 -14.94 23.97
CA ASP A 141 -40.73 -15.57 23.97
C ASP A 141 -40.08 -15.36 22.60
N VAL A 142 -39.50 -14.18 22.43
CA VAL A 142 -38.58 -13.89 21.34
C VAL A 142 -37.28 -14.53 21.75
N GLY A 143 -36.98 -15.71 21.19
CA GLY A 143 -35.76 -16.45 21.51
C GLY A 143 -34.49 -15.59 21.45
N LYS A 144 -33.34 -16.12 21.89
CA LYS A 144 -32.08 -15.36 21.99
C LYS A 144 -31.86 -14.46 20.77
N VAL A 145 -31.82 -13.14 21.01
CA VAL A 145 -31.44 -12.14 20.00
C VAL A 145 -30.07 -12.52 19.47
N ASP A 146 -30.02 -12.81 18.16
CA ASP A 146 -28.78 -13.14 17.47
C ASP A 146 -27.78 -12.00 17.66
N GLU A 147 -26.49 -12.33 17.84
CA GLU A 147 -25.40 -11.38 18.14
C GLU A 147 -25.29 -10.23 17.11
N PHE A 148 -25.87 -10.43 15.92
CA PHE A 148 -25.95 -9.47 14.82
C PHE A 148 -27.16 -8.52 14.86
N HIS A 149 -28.09 -8.67 15.80
CA HIS A 149 -29.14 -7.70 16.04
C HIS A 149 -28.69 -6.76 17.16
N PRO A 150 -28.22 -5.54 16.84
CA PRO A 150 -27.85 -4.59 17.88
C PRO A 150 -29.06 -4.32 18.75
N ALA A 151 -28.88 -4.35 20.07
CA ALA A 151 -29.87 -3.88 21.02
C ALA A 151 -30.38 -2.49 20.60
N PRO A 152 -31.66 -2.14 20.80
CA PRO A 152 -32.14 -0.79 20.55
C PRO A 152 -31.27 0.22 21.34
N GLY A 153 -30.52 1.08 20.63
CA GLY A 153 -29.50 1.99 21.20
C GLY A 153 -28.03 1.59 20.97
N SER A 154 -27.78 0.37 20.51
CA SER A 154 -26.46 -0.10 20.06
C SER A 154 -26.23 0.24 18.59
N SER A 155 -26.29 1.53 18.22
CA SER A 155 -25.57 1.92 17.01
C SER A 155 -24.11 1.64 17.31
N GLY A 156 -23.55 0.58 16.72
CA GLY A 156 -22.12 0.30 16.71
C GLY A 156 -21.38 1.34 15.88
N VAL A 157 -21.61 2.63 16.16
CA VAL A 157 -20.79 3.70 15.63
C VAL A 157 -19.38 3.45 16.15
N PRO A 158 -18.37 3.30 15.27
CA PRO A 158 -17.00 3.22 15.73
C PRO A 158 -16.74 4.46 16.57
N LYS A 159 -16.38 4.26 17.84
CA LYS A 159 -16.00 5.35 18.74
C LYS A 159 -14.69 5.93 18.21
N ILE A 160 -14.79 6.92 17.33
CA ILE A 160 -13.66 7.68 16.82
C ILE A 160 -12.97 8.32 18.03
N GLY A 161 -11.71 7.93 18.28
CA GLY A 161 -10.89 8.48 19.37
C GLY A 161 -10.55 7.54 20.53
N VAL A 162 -11.02 6.28 20.53
CA VAL A 162 -10.55 5.27 21.51
C VAL A 162 -9.41 4.48 20.88
N PRO A 163 -8.19 4.46 21.44
CA PRO A 163 -7.10 3.65 20.91
C PRO A 163 -7.52 2.18 20.96
N GLY A 164 -7.49 1.52 19.80
CA GLY A 164 -7.86 0.11 19.68
C GLY A 164 -7.06 -0.73 20.65
N GLN A 165 -7.75 -1.55 21.45
CA GLN A 165 -7.09 -2.53 22.30
C GLN A 165 -6.33 -3.49 21.40
N ALA A 166 -5.00 -3.56 21.60
CA ALA A 166 -4.14 -4.43 20.81
C ALA A 166 -4.65 -5.87 20.90
N ALA A 167 -4.93 -6.47 19.74
CA ALA A 167 -5.28 -7.88 19.65
C ALA A 167 -4.13 -8.71 20.27
N PRO A 168 -4.42 -9.73 21.10
CA PRO A 168 -3.39 -10.62 21.60
C PRO A 168 -2.72 -11.32 20.42
N ALA A 169 -1.39 -11.33 20.43
CA ALA A 169 -0.55 -11.95 19.41
C ALA A 169 -0.95 -13.41 19.20
N ALA A 170 -1.18 -13.77 17.94
CA ALA A 170 -1.46 -15.15 17.54
C ALA A 170 -0.28 -16.04 17.95
N GLU A 171 -0.55 -17.09 18.74
CA GLU A 171 0.42 -18.13 19.07
C GLU A 171 0.88 -18.85 17.78
N PRO A 172 2.16 -19.23 17.68
CA PRO A 172 2.68 -19.92 16.51
C PRO A 172 2.13 -21.37 16.45
N LYS A 173 1.50 -21.70 15.33
CA LYS A 173 0.98 -23.04 15.02
C LYS A 173 2.12 -24.07 14.96
N PRO A 174 2.00 -25.28 15.55
CA PRO A 174 3.06 -26.29 15.51
C PRO A 174 3.34 -26.80 14.09
N ALA A 175 4.63 -27.00 13.80
CA ALA A 175 5.15 -27.51 12.54
C ALA A 175 4.64 -28.93 12.21
N GLU A 176 4.12 -29.10 10.99
CA GLU A 176 3.70 -30.37 10.42
C GLU A 176 4.94 -31.18 9.98
N ALA A 177 5.07 -32.40 10.50
CA ALA A 177 6.17 -33.32 10.21
C ALA A 177 6.12 -33.87 8.76
N PRO A 178 7.26 -34.20 8.13
CA PRO A 178 7.29 -34.61 6.72
C PRO A 178 6.72 -36.02 6.54
N LYS A 179 5.78 -36.17 5.61
CA LYS A 179 5.31 -37.47 5.11
C LYS A 179 6.41 -38.13 4.30
N ALA A 180 6.81 -39.32 4.74
CA ALA A 180 7.78 -40.18 4.09
C ALA A 180 7.35 -40.59 2.67
N GLU A 181 8.34 -40.61 1.79
CA GLU A 181 8.33 -41.19 0.45
C GLU A 181 7.94 -42.67 0.48
N ALA A 182 7.12 -43.08 -0.48
CA ALA A 182 7.10 -44.45 -0.97
C ALA A 182 7.03 -44.41 -2.51
N LYS A 183 8.12 -44.83 -3.11
CA LYS A 183 8.32 -45.19 -4.53
C LYS A 183 8.83 -46.65 -4.52
N PRO A 184 8.75 -47.45 -5.60
CA PRO A 184 8.19 -47.26 -6.94
C PRO A 184 6.87 -47.96 -7.23
#